data_AF-F6I7A9-F1
#
_entry.id   AF-F6I7A9-F1
#
_cell.length_a   1.000
_cell.length_b   1.000
_cell.length_c   1.000
_cell.angle_alpha   90.00
_cell.angle_beta   90.00
_cell.angle_gamma   90.00
#
_symmetry.space_group_name_H-M   'P 1'
#
loop_
_entity.id
_entity.type
_entity.pdbx_description
1 polymer ?
#
loop_
_entity_poly.entity_id
_entity_poly.type
_entity_poly.pdbx_seq_one_letter_code
_entity_poly.pdbx_strand_id
1 'polypeptide(L)'
;MESMMMIDAIQRLGIDHHFEEEIEAVLQKQYMKSSIHGDCDEDLYEVALRFRLLRQEGYTLPADVLNNFKNKEGKFKQNLREDIRGLMGLYEASQLSIGEDILEEAGNFSSLLLNAT
;
A
#
# COMPACT_ATOMS: atom_id res chain seq x y z
N MET A 1 -0.42 -0.27 -12.56
CA MET A 1 -1.57 0.18 -11.78
C MET A 1 -2.86 -0.55 -12.13
N GLU A 2 -3.37 -0.53 -13.38
CA GLU A 2 -4.71 -1.04 -13.74
C GLU A 2 -5.01 -2.46 -13.24
N SER A 3 -4.09 -3.40 -13.43
CA SER A 3 -4.26 -4.78 -12.93
C SER A 3 -4.42 -4.87 -11.41
N MET A 4 -3.73 -4.02 -10.65
CA MET A 4 -3.86 -4.00 -9.17
C MET A 4 -5.21 -3.42 -8.74
N MET A 5 -5.71 -2.40 -9.44
CA MET A 5 -7.05 -1.88 -9.17
C MET A 5 -8.15 -2.91 -9.49
N MET A 6 -7.94 -3.72 -10.53
CA MET A 6 -8.84 -4.82 -10.86
C MET A 6 -8.84 -5.89 -9.77
N ILE A 7 -7.67 -6.31 -9.30
CA ILE A 7 -7.54 -7.26 -8.18
C ILE A 7 -8.22 -6.71 -6.93
N ASP A 8 -7.99 -5.44 -6.60
CA ASP A 8 -8.63 -4.78 -5.46
C ASP A 8 -10.15 -4.83 -5.55
N ALA A 9 -10.71 -4.53 -6.73
CA ALA A 9 -12.15 -4.60 -6.96
C ALA A 9 -12.68 -6.04 -6.81
N ILE A 10 -11.98 -7.02 -7.38
CA ILE A 10 -12.34 -8.45 -7.29
C ILE A 10 -12.35 -8.93 -5.83
N GLN A 11 -11.31 -8.62 -5.07
CA GLN A 11 -11.20 -8.98 -3.64
C GLN A 11 -12.28 -8.28 -2.79
N ARG A 12 -12.53 -6.99 -3.03
CA ARG A 12 -13.60 -6.24 -2.32
C ARG A 12 -15.00 -6.77 -2.63
N LEU A 13 -15.20 -7.35 -3.81
CA LEU A 13 -16.44 -8.01 -4.20
C LEU A 13 -16.56 -9.45 -3.64
N GLY A 14 -15.48 -10.01 -3.09
CA GLY A 14 -15.45 -11.38 -2.53
C GLY A 14 -15.56 -12.48 -3.59
N ILE A 15 -15.09 -12.20 -4.81
CA ILE A 15 -15.17 -13.13 -5.96
C ILE A 15 -13.77 -13.57 -6.46
N ASP A 16 -12.74 -13.28 -5.68
CA ASP A 16 -11.33 -13.58 -5.92
C ASP A 16 -11.02 -15.08 -6.03
N HIS A 17 -11.77 -15.94 -5.34
CA HIS A 17 -11.66 -17.40 -5.45
C HIS A 17 -11.92 -17.96 -6.86
N HIS A 18 -12.50 -17.17 -7.77
CA HIS A 18 -12.64 -17.54 -9.18
C HIS A 18 -11.43 -17.20 -10.05
N PHE A 19 -10.47 -16.43 -9.53
CA PHE A 19 -9.35 -15.84 -10.27
C PHE A 19 -8.01 -16.04 -9.55
N GLU A 20 -7.88 -17.05 -8.69
CA GLU A 20 -6.72 -17.25 -7.82
C GLU A 20 -5.41 -17.31 -8.63
N GLU A 21 -5.40 -18.05 -9.75
CA GLU A 21 -4.23 -18.19 -10.61
C GLU A 21 -3.85 -16.87 -11.30
N GLU A 22 -4.84 -16.12 -11.80
CA GLU A 22 -4.61 -14.82 -12.46
C GLU A 22 -4.13 -13.76 -11.46
N ILE A 23 -4.71 -13.74 -10.26
CA ILE A 23 -4.31 -12.83 -9.18
C ILE A 23 -2.85 -13.11 -8.80
N GLU A 24 -2.50 -14.37 -8.54
CA GLU A 24 -1.15 -14.77 -8.15
C GLU A 24 -0.13 -14.43 -9.25
N ALA A 25 -0.45 -14.70 -10.52
CA ALA A 25 0.44 -14.36 -11.64
C ALA A 25 0.73 -12.85 -11.73
N VAL A 26 -0.27 -12.00 -11.47
CA VAL A 26 -0.09 -10.55 -11.46
C VAL A 26 0.72 -10.11 -10.24
N LEU A 27 0.41 -10.63 -9.05
CA LEU A 27 1.11 -10.26 -7.81
C LEU A 27 2.57 -10.68 -7.82
N GLN A 28 2.87 -11.89 -8.30
CA GLN A 28 4.25 -12.36 -8.48
C GLN A 28 5.05 -11.40 -9.36
N LYS A 29 4.47 -10.91 -10.48
CA LYS A 29 5.10 -9.91 -11.34
C LYS A 29 5.32 -8.58 -10.63
N GLN A 30 4.38 -8.12 -9.81
CA GLN A 30 4.54 -6.88 -9.03
C GLN A 30 5.62 -7.03 -7.96
N TYR A 31 5.68 -8.17 -7.27
CA TYR A 31 6.69 -8.46 -6.25
C TYR A 31 8.10 -8.40 -6.84
N MET A 32 8.32 -9.04 -8.00
CA MET A 32 9.60 -8.96 -8.71
C MET A 32 9.96 -7.53 -9.08
N LYS A 33 8.98 -6.73 -9.53
CA LYS A 33 9.21 -5.31 -9.86
C LYS A 33 9.61 -4.50 -8.62
N SER A 34 8.94 -4.69 -7.48
CA SER A 34 9.25 -3.97 -6.23
C SER A 34 10.64 -4.31 -5.67
N SER A 35 11.15 -5.52 -5.92
CA SER A 35 12.50 -5.88 -5.50
C SER A 35 13.60 -5.29 -6.39
N ILE A 36 13.24 -4.79 -7.58
CA ILE A 36 14.18 -4.31 -8.61
C ILE A 36 14.19 -2.78 -8.71
N HIS A 37 13.10 -2.09 -8.34
CA HIS A 37 12.98 -0.64 -8.48
C HIS A 37 12.47 0.02 -7.18
N GLY A 38 13.39 0.69 -6.48
CA GLY A 38 13.07 1.72 -5.49
C GLY A 38 12.99 3.07 -6.17
N ASP A 39 11.99 3.29 -7.01
CA ASP A 39 11.82 4.59 -7.69
C ASP A 39 11.22 5.60 -6.72
N CYS A 40 11.87 6.76 -6.60
CA CYS A 40 11.54 7.81 -5.63
C CYS A 40 10.30 8.65 -5.99
N ASP A 41 9.62 8.33 -7.11
CA ASP A 41 8.55 9.14 -7.72
C ASP A 41 7.20 8.39 -7.82
N GLU A 42 7.06 7.27 -7.10
CA GLU A 42 5.81 6.51 -7.09
C GLU A 42 4.71 7.20 -6.25
N ASP A 43 3.50 7.19 -6.79
CA ASP A 43 2.28 7.71 -6.17
C ASP A 43 1.92 6.96 -4.86
N LEU A 44 1.42 7.69 -3.85
CA LEU A 44 1.13 7.12 -2.53
C LEU A 44 0.09 5.99 -2.61
N TYR A 45 -0.97 6.20 -3.39
CA TYR A 45 -2.00 5.19 -3.55
C TYR A 45 -1.44 3.94 -4.25
N GLU A 46 -0.60 4.09 -5.27
CA GLU A 46 0.05 2.95 -5.93
C GLU A 46 0.89 2.11 -4.97
N VAL A 47 1.76 2.76 -4.20
CA VAL A 47 2.66 2.05 -3.29
C VAL A 47 1.86 1.38 -2.18
N ALA A 48 0.90 2.09 -1.58
CA ALA A 48 0.09 1.55 -0.51
C ALA A 48 -0.80 0.39 -0.98
N LEU A 49 -1.41 0.50 -2.17
CA LEU A 49 -2.22 -0.56 -2.75
C LEU A 49 -1.38 -1.81 -3.05
N ARG A 50 -0.24 -1.64 -3.72
CA ARG A 50 0.66 -2.76 -4.03
C ARG A 50 1.15 -3.44 -2.76
N PHE A 51 1.57 -2.66 -1.77
CA PHE A 51 1.99 -3.17 -0.47
C PHE A 51 0.88 -3.99 0.19
N ARG A 52 -0.34 -3.45 0.21
CA ARG A 52 -1.49 -4.10 0.81
C ARG A 52 -1.80 -5.44 0.13
N LEU A 53 -1.97 -5.43 -1.19
CA LEU A 53 -2.34 -6.64 -1.95
C LEU A 53 -1.28 -7.74 -1.81
N LEU A 54 0.01 -7.39 -1.89
CA LEU A 54 1.09 -8.37 -1.72
C LEU A 54 1.06 -9.01 -0.33
N ARG A 55 0.93 -8.21 0.74
CA ARG A 55 0.89 -8.76 2.10
C ARG A 55 -0.37 -9.57 2.38
N GLN A 56 -1.52 -9.20 1.81
CA GLN A 56 -2.77 -9.99 1.94
C GLN A 56 -2.58 -11.41 1.40
N GLU A 57 -1.85 -11.56 0.29
CA GLU A 57 -1.53 -12.87 -0.32
C GLU A 57 -0.26 -13.52 0.25
N GLY A 58 0.24 -13.05 1.39
CA GLY A 58 1.33 -13.70 2.12
C GLY A 58 2.75 -13.37 1.63
N TYR A 59 2.92 -12.41 0.72
CA TYR A 59 4.24 -11.94 0.33
C TYR A 59 4.90 -11.13 1.45
N THR A 60 6.16 -11.44 1.74
CA THR A 60 6.96 -10.69 2.71
C THR A 60 7.54 -9.44 2.04
N LEU A 61 6.87 -8.30 2.24
CA LEU A 61 7.34 -7.00 1.76
C LEU A 61 7.67 -6.09 2.96
N PRO A 62 8.92 -5.60 3.11
CA PRO A 62 9.26 -4.66 4.18
C PRO A 62 8.46 -3.37 4.09
N ALA A 63 8.00 -2.84 5.22
CA ALA A 63 7.30 -1.57 5.25
C ALA A 63 8.18 -0.35 4.92
N ASP A 64 9.50 -0.54 4.79
CA ASP A 64 10.47 0.49 4.42
C ASP A 64 10.17 1.18 3.07
N VAL A 65 9.39 0.54 2.20
CA VAL A 65 8.89 1.17 0.95
C VAL A 65 8.10 2.45 1.23
N LEU A 66 7.49 2.57 2.42
CA LEU A 66 6.74 3.75 2.84
C LEU A 66 7.64 4.92 3.26
N ASN A 67 8.95 4.70 3.45
CA ASN A 67 9.89 5.78 3.78
C ASN A 67 9.99 6.84 2.67
N ASN A 68 9.65 6.50 1.43
CA ASN A 68 9.58 7.45 0.31
C ASN A 68 8.59 8.61 0.58
N PHE A 69 7.61 8.37 1.45
CA PHE A 69 6.58 9.34 1.85
C PHE A 69 6.93 10.09 3.14
N LYS A 70 8.13 9.88 3.69
CA LYS A 70 8.64 10.58 4.86
C LYS A 70 9.56 11.74 4.49
N ASN A 71 9.62 12.73 5.37
CA ASN A 71 10.54 13.88 5.28
C ASN A 71 11.90 13.53 5.90
N LYS A 72 12.85 14.48 5.89
CA LYS A 72 14.20 14.30 6.46
C LYS A 72 14.22 14.08 7.98
N GLU A 73 13.13 14.41 8.67
CA GLU A 73 12.94 14.17 10.10
C GLU A 73 12.36 12.78 10.39
N GLY A 74 12.10 11.98 9.34
CA GLY A 74 11.53 10.65 9.47
C GLY A 74 10.03 10.63 9.75
N LYS A 75 9.29 11.72 9.45
CA LYS A 75 7.83 11.80 9.60
C LYS A 75 7.13 11.83 8.25
N PHE A 76 5.91 11.29 8.16
CA PHE A 76 5.11 11.41 6.93
C PHE A 76 4.92 12.87 6.49
N LYS A 77 5.10 13.12 5.19
CA LYS A 77 5.06 14.47 4.61
C LYS A 77 3.64 15.04 4.71
N GLN A 78 3.52 16.27 5.20
CA GLN A 78 2.21 16.93 5.42
C GLN A 78 1.44 17.25 4.14
N ASN A 79 2.13 17.35 2.99
CA ASN A 79 1.49 17.58 1.70
C ASN A 79 0.68 16.36 1.21
N LEU A 80 0.85 15.17 1.81
CA LEU A 80 0.04 13.98 1.49
C LEU A 80 -1.44 14.15 1.88
N ARG A 81 -1.77 15.15 2.70
CA ARG A 81 -3.16 15.47 3.08
C ARG A 81 -4.08 15.76 1.88
N GLU A 82 -3.51 16.18 0.76
CA GLU A 82 -4.25 16.54 -0.45
C GLU A 82 -4.64 15.29 -1.27
N ASP A 83 -3.95 14.17 -1.05
CA ASP A 83 -4.22 12.89 -1.69
C ASP A 83 -5.06 11.99 -0.77
N ILE A 84 -6.37 12.26 -0.73
CA ILE A 84 -7.32 11.49 0.08
C ILE A 84 -7.30 10.00 -0.29
N ARG A 85 -7.12 9.68 -1.58
CA ARG A 85 -7.09 8.30 -2.05
C ARG A 85 -5.84 7.58 -1.57
N GLY A 86 -4.68 8.23 -1.64
CA GLY A 86 -3.43 7.75 -1.07
C GLY A 86 -3.50 7.58 0.44
N LEU A 87 -4.14 8.51 1.16
CA LEU A 87 -4.36 8.38 2.61
C LEU A 87 -5.23 7.17 2.96
N MET A 88 -6.32 6.93 2.21
CA MET A 88 -7.13 5.72 2.40
C MET A 88 -6.32 4.46 2.14
N GLY A 89 -5.55 4.42 1.05
CA GLY A 89 -4.66 3.30 0.75
C GLY A 89 -3.63 3.05 1.85
N LEU A 90 -3.01 4.13 2.36
CA LEU A 90 -2.03 4.07 3.44
C LEU A 90 -2.66 3.57 4.75
N TYR A 91 -3.87 4.02 5.07
CA TYR A 91 -4.62 3.53 6.21
C TYR A 91 -4.92 2.04 6.09
N GLU A 92 -5.44 1.58 4.95
CA GLU A 92 -5.72 0.15 4.74
C GLU A 92 -4.43 -0.70 4.81
N ALA A 93 -3.34 -0.22 4.21
CA ALA A 93 -2.03 -0.89 4.26
C ALA A 93 -1.49 -1.01 5.69
N SER A 94 -1.67 0.02 6.53
CA SER A 94 -1.20 0.02 7.91
C SER A 94 -1.79 -1.09 8.78
N GLN A 95 -2.99 -1.58 8.42
CA GLN A 95 -3.67 -2.64 9.16
C GLN A 95 -3.00 -4.02 9.00
N LEU A 96 -2.04 -4.15 8.07
CA LEU A 96 -1.26 -5.36 7.85
C LEU A 96 0.08 -5.36 8.60
N SER A 97 0.18 -4.56 9.66
CA SER A 97 1.36 -4.53 10.53
C SER A 97 1.54 -5.84 11.28
N ILE A 98 2.79 -6.29 11.35
CA ILE A 98 3.22 -7.43 12.17
C ILE A 98 4.09 -6.98 13.35
N GLY A 99 4.00 -5.70 13.73
CA GLY A 99 4.81 -5.08 14.79
C GLY A 99 5.82 -4.04 14.28
N GLU A 100 5.57 -3.45 13.10
CA GLU A 100 6.45 -2.45 12.50
C GLU A 100 5.99 -1.02 12.85
N ASP A 101 6.87 -0.25 13.51
CA ASP A 101 6.59 1.12 13.94
C ASP A 101 6.14 2.05 12.81
N ILE A 102 6.68 1.86 11.60
CA ILE A 102 6.32 2.68 10.43
C ILE A 102 4.86 2.50 10.01
N LEU A 103 4.29 1.30 10.17
CA LEU A 103 2.89 1.04 9.85
C LEU A 103 1.98 1.56 10.96
N GLU A 104 2.40 1.47 12.23
CA GLU A 104 1.68 2.12 13.32
C GLU A 104 1.62 3.64 13.11
N GLU A 105 2.74 4.28 12.77
CA GLU A 105 2.80 5.70 12.42
C GLU A 105 1.91 6.01 11.20
N ALA A 106 1.96 5.19 10.15
CA ALA A 106 1.16 5.36 8.95
C ALA A 106 -0.34 5.32 9.26
N GLY A 107 -0.79 4.39 10.11
CA GLY A 107 -2.18 4.26 10.54
C GLY A 107 -2.64 5.48 11.34
N ASN A 108 -1.82 5.94 12.30
CA ASN A 108 -2.12 7.13 13.09
C ASN A 108 -2.19 8.40 12.23
N PHE A 109 -1.21 8.58 11.34
CA PHE A 109 -1.14 9.73 10.43
C PHE A 109 -2.34 9.79 9.48
N SER A 110 -2.63 8.68 8.80
CA SER A 110 -3.74 8.60 7.83
C SER A 110 -5.10 8.73 8.51
N SER A 111 -5.33 8.06 9.65
CA SER A 111 -6.56 8.18 10.44
C SER A 111 -6.80 9.61 10.92
N LEU A 112 -5.77 10.30 11.41
CA LEU A 112 -5.89 11.70 11.83
C LEU A 112 -6.37 12.60 10.69
N LEU A 113 -5.75 12.48 9.51
CA LEU A 113 -6.07 13.34 8.37
C LEU A 113 -7.42 13.00 7.73
N LEU A 114 -7.76 11.72 7.61
CA LEU A 114 -9.06 11.28 7.08
C LEU A 114 -10.23 11.72 7.98
N ASN A 115 -10.03 11.79 9.30
CA ASN A 115 -11.04 12.29 10.24
C ASN A 115 -11.10 13.82 10.35
N ALA A 116 -10.09 14.53 9.83
CA ALA A 116 -10.02 15.99 9.85
C ALA A 116 -10.64 16.66 8.59
N THR A 117 -11.11 15.85 7.64
CA THR A 117 -11.71 16.28 6.38
C THR A 117 -13.23 16.28 6.48
#